data_AF-A9WNN2-F1
#
_entry.id   AF-A9WNN2-F1
#
_cell.length_a   1.000
_cell.length_b   1.000
_cell.length_c   1.000
_cell.angle_alpha   90.00
_cell.angle_beta   90.00
_cell.angle_gamma   90.00
#
_symmetry.space_group_name_H-M   'P 1'
#
loop_
_entity.id
_entity.type
_entity.pdbx_description
1 polymer ?
#
loop_
_entity_poly.entity_id
_entity_poly.type
_entity_poly.pdbx_seq_one_letter_code
_entity_poly.pdbx_strand_id
1 'polypeptide(L)' 'MVDAFDARIVKLYTQEPRTSVLEESRQLGVARATQVSRLEKLQASGAIRSWAPTLEPVNFGYPVLSVLFSDDPAGPRA' A
#
# COMPACT_ATOMS: atom_id res chain seq x y z
N MET A 1 -6.89 -12.66 3.49
CA MET A 1 -6.04 -12.52 4.69
C MET A 1 -4.63 -12.26 4.22
N VAL A 2 -3.98 -11.22 4.73
CA VAL A 2 -2.60 -10.83 4.37
C VAL A 2 -1.64 -11.72 5.17
N ASP A 3 -0.70 -12.39 4.52
CA ASP A 3 0.33 -13.18 5.20
C ASP A 3 1.65 -12.40 5.39
N ALA A 4 2.60 -12.99 6.12
CA ALA A 4 3.87 -12.34 6.44
C ALA A 4 4.71 -12.04 5.18
N PHE A 5 4.53 -12.80 4.10
CA PHE A 5 5.22 -12.57 2.84
C PHE A 5 4.57 -11.40 2.07
N ASP A 6 3.24 -11.36 2.04
CA ASP A 6 2.49 -10.23 1.50
C ASP A 6 2.88 -8.90 2.16
N ALA A 7 3.04 -8.90 3.49
CA ALA A 7 3.51 -7.73 4.23
C ALA A 7 4.93 -7.28 3.83
N ARG A 8 5.83 -8.23 3.54
CA ARG A 8 7.18 -7.94 3.03
C ARG A 8 7.15 -7.36 1.63
N ILE A 9 6.30 -7.88 0.74
CA ILE A 9 6.12 -7.32 -0.61
C ILE A 9 5.65 -5.86 -0.51
N VAL A 10 4.60 -5.59 0.27
CA VAL A 10 4.06 -4.23 0.43
C VAL A 10 5.10 -3.28 1.02
N LYS A 11 5.87 -3.73 2.02
CA LYS A 11 6.94 -2.93 2.62
C LYS A 11 8.01 -2.57 1.59
N LEU A 12 8.44 -3.51 0.75
CA LEU A 12 9.44 -3.27 -0.27
C LEU A 12 8.94 -2.24 -1.30
N TYR A 13 7.73 -2.43 -1.83
CA TYR A 13 7.09 -1.47 -2.75
C TYR A 13 6.92 -0.07 -2.16
N THR A 14 6.65 0.03 -0.85
CA THR A 14 6.50 1.32 -0.17
C THR A 14 7.84 2.05 -0.04
N GLN A 15 8.93 1.30 0.16
CA GLN A 15 10.27 1.87 0.33
C GLN A 15 10.95 2.16 -1.02
N GLU A 16 10.66 1.34 -2.04
CA GLU A 16 11.28 1.42 -3.36
C GLU A 16 10.23 1.44 -4.49
N PRO A 17 9.44 2.51 -4.65
CA PRO A 17 8.25 2.51 -5.52
C PRO A 17 8.55 2.36 -7.02
N ARG A 18 9.83 2.44 -7.41
CA ARG A 18 10.28 2.44 -8.82
C ARG A 18 11.00 1.16 -9.22
N THR A 19 11.14 0.20 -8.31
CA THR A 19 11.82 -1.07 -8.61
C THR A 19 10.90 -1.96 -9.43
N SER A 20 11.45 -2.63 -10.45
CA SER A 20 10.67 -3.56 -11.26
C SER A 20 10.36 -4.84 -10.47
N VAL A 21 9.20 -5.46 -10.75
CA VAL A 21 8.81 -6.75 -10.16
C VAL A 21 9.90 -7.82 -10.31
N LEU A 22 10.72 -7.75 -11.37
CA LEU A 22 11.81 -8.72 -11.60
C LEU A 22 12.91 -8.59 -10.55
N GLU A 23 13.40 -7.37 -10.35
CA GLU A 23 14.49 -7.09 -9.40
C GLU A 23 14.05 -7.39 -7.97
N GLU A 24 12.83 -7.00 -7.61
CA GLU A 24 12.28 -7.34 -6.29
C GLU A 24 12.12 -8.85 -6.11
N SER A 25 11.63 -9.58 -7.13
CA SER A 25 11.46 -11.03 -7.02
C SER A 25 12.80 -11.72 -6.75
N ARG A 26 13.88 -11.19 -7.34
CA ARG A 26 15.25 -11.65 -7.11
C ARG A 26 15.73 -11.33 -5.70
N GLN A 27 15.47 -10.13 -5.19
CA GLN A 27 15.83 -9.70 -3.84
C GLN A 27 15.05 -10.47 -2.76
N LEU A 28 13.79 -10.80 -3.02
CA LEU A 28 12.93 -11.58 -2.14
C LEU A 28 13.15 -13.09 -2.25
N GLY A 29 13.91 -13.56 -3.24
CA GLY A 29 14.21 -14.97 -3.46
C GLY A 29 13.01 -15.79 -3.93
N VAL A 30 12.08 -15.18 -4.66
CA VAL A 30 10.86 -15.84 -5.15
C VAL A 30 10.75 -15.79 -6.68
N ALA A 31 9.97 -16.68 -7.26
CA ALA A 31 9.63 -16.59 -8.67
C ALA A 31 8.79 -15.33 -8.94
N ARG A 32 9.08 -14.63 -10.05
CA ARG A 32 8.32 -13.46 -10.50
C ARG A 32 6.81 -13.71 -10.54
N ALA A 33 6.40 -14.85 -11.10
CA ALA A 33 4.98 -15.22 -11.21
C ALA A 33 4.30 -15.35 -9.83
N THR A 34 5.03 -15.80 -8.81
CA THR A 34 4.52 -15.88 -7.44
C THR A 34 4.26 -14.48 -6.88
N GLN A 35 5.20 -13.56 -7.04
CA GLN A 35 5.02 -12.18 -6.58
C GLN A 35 3.86 -11.48 -7.30
N VAL A 36 3.74 -11.64 -8.62
CA VAL A 36 2.60 -11.11 -9.41
C VAL A 36 1.28 -11.64 -8.87
N SER A 37 1.13 -12.95 -8.69
CA SER A 37 -0.11 -13.55 -8.17
C SER A 37 -0.45 -13.06 -6.75
N ARG A 38 0.55 -12.80 -5.92
CA ARG A 38 0.34 -12.25 -4.57
C ARG A 38 -0.17 -10.81 -4.62
N LEU A 39 0.44 -9.96 -5.45
CA LEU A 39 -0.03 -8.59 -5.67
C LEU A 39 -1.47 -8.54 -6.21
N GLU A 40 -1.80 -9.39 -7.17
CA GLU A 40 -3.16 -9.52 -7.69
C GLU A 40 -4.17 -9.89 -6.60
N LYS A 41 -3.82 -10.86 -5.73
CA LYS A 41 -4.65 -11.24 -4.59
C LYS A 41 -4.83 -10.10 -3.59
N LEU A 42 -3.77 -9.33 -3.32
CA LEU A 42 -3.85 -8.16 -2.43
C LEU A 42 -4.74 -7.06 -3.00
N GLN A 43 -4.71 -6.86 -4.31
CA GLN A 43 -5.60 -5.92 -4.99
C GLN A 43 -7.05 -6.42 -5.00
N ALA A 44 -7.27 -7.68 -5.36
CA ALA A 44 -8.61 -8.29 -5.42
C ALA A 44 -9.31 -8.33 -4.05
N SER A 45 -8.53 -8.47 -2.97
CA SER A 45 -9.05 -8.41 -1.59
C SER A 45 -9.23 -6.99 -1.05
N GLY A 46 -8.83 -5.97 -1.80
CA GLY A 46 -8.86 -4.56 -1.36
C GLY A 46 -7.79 -4.19 -0.34
N ALA A 47 -6.85 -5.10 -0.03
CA ALA A 47 -5.72 -4.82 0.85
C ALA A 47 -4.77 -3.77 0.21
N ILE A 48 -4.59 -3.83 -1.11
CA ILE A 48 -4.02 -2.75 -1.91
C ILE A 48 -5.16 -2.07 -2.66
N ARG A 49 -5.47 -0.83 -2.28
CA ARG A 49 -6.58 -0.07 -2.88
C ARG A 49 -6.17 0.70 -4.14
N SER A 50 -4.91 1.12 -4.24
CA SER A 50 -4.41 1.88 -5.38
C SER A 50 -2.89 1.84 -5.49
N TRP A 51 -2.39 2.11 -6.70
CA TRP A 51 -0.98 2.30 -7.03
C TRP A 51 -0.72 3.79 -7.33
N ALA A 52 -1.07 4.66 -6.39
CA ALA A 52 -0.94 6.10 -6.55
C ALA A 52 0.43 6.60 -6.07
N PRO A 53 1.01 7.63 -6.71
CA PRO A 53 2.20 8.28 -6.18
C PRO A 53 1.87 8.95 -4.84
N THR A 54 2.86 9.00 -3.95
CA THR A 54 2.79 9.86 -2.76
C THR A 54 2.95 11.30 -3.20
N LEU A 55 1.96 12.14 -2.88
CA LEU A 55 1.93 13.54 -3.23
C LEU A 55 2.27 14.39 -1.99
N GLU A 56 3.02 15.46 -2.20
CA GLU A 56 3.23 16.52 -1.20
C GLU A 56 2.13 17.58 -1.36
N PRO A 57 1.12 17.65 -0.46
CA PRO A 57 -0.06 18.51 -0.66
C PRO A 57 0.27 19.99 -0.79
N VAL A 58 1.36 20.44 -0.14
CA VAL A 58 1.84 21.82 -0.21
C VAL A 58 2.14 22.27 -1.65
N ASN A 59 2.64 21.36 -2.50
CA ASN A 59 2.94 21.65 -3.91
C ASN A 59 1.68 21.84 -4.77
N PHE A 60 0.50 21.51 -4.23
CA PHE A 60 -0.80 21.62 -4.89
C PHE A 60 -1.67 22.73 -4.29
N GLY A 61 -1.11 23.60 -3.43
CA GLY A 61 -1.86 24.69 -2.80
C GLY A 61 -2.66 24.28 -1.56
N TYR A 62 -2.37 23.11 -0.98
CA TYR A 62 -2.94 22.65 0.30
C TYR A 62 -1.87 22.68 1.41
N PRO A 63 -1.54 23.86 1.97
CA PRO A 63 -0.46 24.00 2.94
C PRO A 63 -0.84 23.60 4.37
N VAL A 64 -2.12 23.43 4.66
CA VAL A 64 -2.63 23.13 6.01
C VAL A 64 -3.30 21.76 6.01
N LEU A 65 -2.83 20.88 6.90
CA LEU A 65 -3.51 19.65 7.28
C LEU A 65 -4.13 19.86 8.67
N SER A 66 -5.44 19.71 8.76
CA SER A 66 -6.16 19.74 10.05
C SER A 66 -6.77 18.38 10.31
N VAL A 67 -6.57 17.86 11.51
CA VAL A 67 -7.23 16.63 11.99
C VAL A 67 -8.29 17.04 12.99
N LEU A 68 -9.55 16.74 12.69
CA LEU A 68 -10.66 16.91 13.63
C LEU A 68 -10.90 15.58 14.35
N PHE A 69 -10.77 15.58 15.66
CA PHE A 69 -11.23 14.49 16.50
C PHE A 69 -12.63 14.82 16.96
N SER A 70 -13.60 13.98 16.60
CA SER A 70 -14.94 14.02 17.17
C SER A 70 -15.07 12.86 18.14
N ASP A 71 -15.41 13.16 19.40
CA ASP A 71 -15.80 12.14 20.36
C ASP A 71 -17.27 11.81 20.10
N ASP A 72 -17.52 10.77 19.30
CA ASP A 72 -18.88 10.28 19.04
C ASP A 72 -19.23 9.22 20.09
N PRO A 73 -20.09 9.51 21.08
CA PRO A 73 -20.50 8.52 22.08
C PRO A 73 -21.39 7.43 21.49
N ALA A 74 -21.92 7.60 20.28
CA ALA A 74 -22.65 6.58 19.54
C ALA A 74 -21.79 6.14 18.36
N GLY A 75 -20.93 5.14 18.57
CA GLY A 75 -20.03 4.61 17.53
C GLY A 75 -20.69 4.37 16.16
N PRO A 76 -19.88 4.19 15.10
CA PRO A 76 -20.32 4.30 13.71
C PRO A 76 -21.63 3.54 13.45
N ARG A 77 -22.68 4.26 13.05
CA ARG A 77 -23.94 3.66 12.63
C ARG A 77 -23.72 2.95 11.29
N ALA A 78 -23.78 1.63 11.33
CA ALA A 78 -23.80 0.75 10.16
C ALA A 78 -25.11 0.88 9.38
#